data_AF-A0A1F4XK24-F1
#
_entry.id   AF-A0A1F4XK24-F1
#
_cell.length_a   1.000
_cell.length_b   1.000
_cell.length_c   1.000
_cell.angle_alpha   90.00
_cell.angle_beta   90.00
_cell.angle_gamma   90.00
#
_symmetry.space_group_name_H-M   'P 1'
#
loop_
_entity.id
_entity.type
_entity.pdbx_description
1 polymer ?
#
loop_
_entity_poly.entity_id
_entity_poly.type
_entity_poly.pdbx_seq_one_letter_code
_entity_poly.pdbx_strand_id
1 'polypeptide(L)'
;MPYLISALLPDYPQGSGLLTSQTVEAIAVFYINIILSFLGLLAVVVMIWGGVKMLSAAGNAEQFKSGRTILVGAVIGFLLVIVSFAVVATIISVFGTPGTGVAPQSSGPGLNIGVGVSF
;
A
#
# COMPACT_ATOMS: atom_id res chain seq x y z
N MET A 1 -10.60 -47.81 -11.68
CA MET A 1 -9.29 -47.23 -11.31
C MET A 1 -8.91 -46.09 -12.29
N PRO A 2 -9.49 -44.87 -12.19
CA PRO A 2 -9.33 -43.82 -13.21
C PRO A 2 -8.52 -42.60 -12.70
N TYR A 3 -7.23 -42.78 -12.39
CA TYR A 3 -6.37 -41.72 -11.82
C TYR A 3 -5.10 -41.43 -12.63
N LEU A 4 -4.92 -42.06 -13.80
CA LEU A 4 -3.69 -41.93 -14.60
C LEU A 4 -3.72 -40.80 -15.64
N ILE A 5 -4.87 -40.14 -15.82
CA ILE A 5 -5.07 -39.10 -16.85
C ILE A 5 -5.03 -37.68 -16.26
N SER A 6 -5.25 -37.51 -14.96
CA SER A 6 -5.24 -36.18 -14.33
C SER A 6 -3.85 -35.61 -14.09
N ALA A 7 -2.79 -36.44 -14.10
CA ALA A 7 -1.40 -35.99 -13.94
C ALA A 7 -0.74 -35.47 -15.23
N LEU A 8 -1.44 -35.58 -16.37
CA LEU A 8 -0.97 -35.10 -17.68
C LEU A 8 -1.64 -33.77 -18.10
N LEU A 9 -2.54 -33.24 -17.28
CA LEU A 9 -3.04 -31.89 -17.45
C LEU A 9 -2.06 -30.97 -16.71
N PRO A 10 -1.44 -29.99 -17.39
CA PRO A 10 -0.78 -28.89 -16.70
C PRO A 10 -1.76 -28.32 -15.68
N ASP A 11 -1.35 -28.20 -14.42
CA ASP A 11 -2.10 -27.44 -13.41
C ASP A 11 -2.37 -26.06 -14.02
N TYR A 12 -3.62 -25.83 -14.47
CA TYR A 12 -4.06 -24.49 -14.74
C TYR A 12 -4.14 -23.82 -13.38
N PRO A 13 -3.32 -22.78 -13.10
CA PRO A 13 -3.52 -21.99 -11.91
C PRO A 13 -4.92 -21.36 -12.03
N GLN A 14 -5.91 -21.96 -11.37
CA GLN A 14 -7.23 -21.36 -11.18
C GLN A 14 -7.13 -20.29 -10.10
N GLY A 15 -6.26 -19.31 -10.35
CA GLY A 15 -6.05 -18.11 -9.57
C GLY A 15 -6.40 -16.88 -10.39
N SER A 16 -7.47 -16.94 -11.18
CA SER A 16 -7.95 -15.79 -11.96
C SER A 16 -9.28 -15.24 -11.42
N GLY A 17 -9.39 -15.18 -10.09
CA GLY A 17 -10.34 -14.29 -9.42
C GLY A 17 -9.78 -12.88 -9.19
N LEU A 18 -8.53 -12.63 -9.58
CA LEU A 18 -7.74 -11.46 -9.12
C LEU A 18 -7.60 -10.34 -10.15
N LEU A 19 -8.03 -10.54 -11.40
CA LEU A 19 -7.73 -9.63 -12.51
C LEU A 19 -8.66 -8.41 -12.55
N THR A 20 -9.77 -8.44 -11.80
CA THR A 20 -10.65 -7.27 -11.63
C THR A 20 -10.33 -6.47 -10.37
N SER A 21 -9.90 -7.10 -9.29
CA SER A 21 -9.52 -6.38 -8.07
C SER A 21 -8.16 -5.70 -8.23
N GLN A 22 -7.19 -6.36 -8.88
CA GLN A 22 -5.88 -5.75 -9.12
C GLN A 22 -5.91 -4.58 -10.09
N THR A 23 -6.83 -4.54 -11.05
CA THR A 23 -6.91 -3.41 -11.98
C THR A 23 -7.49 -2.18 -11.31
N VAL A 24 -8.56 -2.31 -10.52
CA VAL A 24 -9.13 -1.19 -9.75
C VAL A 24 -8.17 -0.74 -8.66
N GLU A 25 -7.51 -1.68 -7.97
CA GLU A 25 -6.51 -1.38 -6.94
C GLU A 25 -5.26 -0.70 -7.53
N ALA A 26 -4.71 -1.20 -8.63
CA ALA A 26 -3.54 -0.59 -9.27
C ALA A 26 -3.85 0.83 -9.81
N ILE A 27 -5.04 1.02 -10.38
CA ILE A 27 -5.49 2.33 -10.85
C ILE A 27 -5.66 3.29 -9.66
N ALA A 28 -6.30 2.84 -8.58
CA ALA A 28 -6.46 3.64 -7.37
C ALA A 28 -5.10 4.01 -6.75
N VAL A 29 -4.20 3.04 -6.58
CA VAL A 29 -2.85 3.25 -6.00
C VAL A 29 -2.02 4.19 -6.86
N PHE A 30 -2.15 4.15 -8.19
CA PHE A 30 -1.48 5.07 -9.10
C PHE A 30 -1.95 6.52 -8.90
N TYR A 31 -3.27 6.76 -8.90
CA TYR A 31 -3.82 8.10 -8.66
C TYR A 31 -3.49 8.61 -7.25
N ILE A 32 -3.59 7.74 -6.23
CA ILE A 32 -3.22 8.06 -4.84
C ILE A 32 -1.75 8.47 -4.78
N ASN A 33 -0.81 7.72 -5.34
CA ASN A 33 0.62 8.07 -5.30
C ASN A 33 0.94 9.41 -6.00
N ILE A 34 0.29 9.69 -7.13
CA ILE A 34 0.45 10.97 -7.82
C ILE A 34 -0.07 12.13 -6.96
N ILE A 35 -1.27 12.01 -6.41
CA ILE A 35 -1.87 13.08 -5.61
C ILE A 35 -1.10 13.26 -4.31
N LEU A 36 -0.70 12.17 -3.63
CA LEU A 36 0.07 12.22 -2.38
C LEU A 36 1.45 12.87 -2.56
N SER A 37 2.12 12.64 -3.69
CA SER A 37 3.43 13.26 -3.97
C SER A 37 3.32 14.79 -4.07
N PHE A 38 2.32 15.28 -4.80
CA PHE A 38 2.05 16.73 -4.90
C PHE A 38 1.55 17.30 -3.57
N LEU A 39 0.68 16.57 -2.87
CA LEU A 39 0.07 17.01 -1.61
C LEU A 39 1.11 17.07 -0.48
N GLY A 40 2.04 16.13 -0.41
CA GLY A 40 3.13 16.11 0.56
C GLY A 40 4.08 17.30 0.37
N LEU A 41 4.46 17.62 -0.86
CA LEU A 41 5.29 18.79 -1.17
C LEU A 41 4.58 20.09 -0.78
N LEU A 42 3.33 20.25 -1.19
CA LEU A 42 2.52 21.43 -0.85
C LEU A 42 2.32 21.58 0.66
N ALA A 43 2.10 20.48 1.38
CA ALA A 43 1.94 20.49 2.83
C ALA A 43 3.18 21.06 3.54
N VAL A 44 4.38 20.65 3.12
CA VAL A 44 5.64 21.17 3.68
C VAL A 44 5.79 22.67 3.40
N VAL A 45 5.47 23.12 2.19
CA VAL A 45 5.53 24.55 1.84
C VAL A 45 4.59 25.38 2.72
N VAL A 46 3.35 24.94 2.91
CA VAL A 46 2.37 25.63 3.76
C VAL A 46 2.77 25.59 5.24
N MET A 47 3.34 24.47 5.71
CA MET A 47 3.86 24.33 7.07
C MET A 47 4.97 25.35 7.34
N ILE A 48 5.90 25.52 6.40
CA ILE A 48 6.98 26.52 6.49
C ILE A 48 6.39 27.94 6.49
N TRP A 49 5.44 28.23 5.60
CA TRP A 49 4.84 29.56 5.49
C TRP A 49 4.05 29.96 6.75
N GLY A 50 3.29 29.02 7.33
CA GLY A 50 2.60 29.21 8.61
C GLY A 50 3.56 29.41 9.78
N GLY A 51 4.67 28.65 9.81
CA GLY A 51 5.72 28.78 10.82
C GLY A 51 6.43 30.13 10.74
N VAL A 52 6.86 30.54 9.54
CA VAL A 52 7.53 31.84 9.34
C VAL A 52 6.60 33.00 9.68
N LYS A 53 5.30 32.91 9.36
CA LYS A 53 4.31 33.93 9.74
C LYS A 53 4.18 34.07 11.26
N MET A 54 4.27 32.97 12.01
CA MET A 54 4.23 32.98 13.48
C MET A 54 5.52 33.56 14.07
N LEU A 55 6.69 33.22 13.51
CA LEU A 55 7.99 33.75 13.96
C LEU A 55 8.18 35.23 13.61
N SER A 56 7.67 35.68 12.46
CA SER A 56 7.73 37.08 12.02
C SER A 56 6.75 38.00 12.75
N ALA A 57 5.93 37.48 13.67
CA ALA A 57 4.88 38.26 14.33
C ALA A 57 5.42 39.38 15.25
N ALA A 58 6.71 39.38 15.62
CA ALA A 58 7.45 40.49 16.25
C ALA A 58 6.67 41.34 17.30
N GLY A 59 5.80 40.71 18.10
CA GLY A 59 5.01 41.37 19.15
C GLY A 59 3.55 41.69 18.81
N ASN A 60 3.08 41.45 17.58
CA ASN A 60 1.67 41.58 17.21
C ASN A 60 0.90 40.28 17.48
N ALA A 61 0.01 40.32 18.47
CA ALA A 61 -0.83 39.19 18.87
C ALA A 61 -1.73 38.65 17.74
N GLU A 62 -2.14 39.51 16.80
CA GLU A 62 -2.99 39.15 15.67
C GLU A 62 -2.27 38.16 14.72
N GLN A 63 -1.01 38.46 14.41
CA GLN A 63 -0.19 37.64 13.52
C GLN A 63 0.22 36.32 14.18
N PHE A 64 0.44 36.33 15.49
CA PHE A 64 0.71 35.13 16.27
C PHE A 64 -0.52 34.21 16.34
N LYS A 65 -1.71 34.77 16.55
CA LYS A 65 -2.98 34.02 16.55
C LYS A 65 -3.28 33.45 15.16
N SER A 66 -3.08 34.25 14.10
CA SER A 66 -3.23 33.80 12.71
C SER A 66 -2.26 32.67 12.37
N GLY A 67 -0.99 32.79 12.76
CA GLY A 67 0.02 31.74 12.58
C GLY A 67 -0.32 30.44 13.32
N ARG A 68 -0.80 30.53 14.56
CA ARG A 68 -1.29 29.37 15.32
C ARG A 68 -2.44 28.65 14.62
N THR A 69 -3.44 29.38 14.12
CA THR A 69 -4.57 28.76 13.40
C THR A 69 -4.10 28.01 12.16
N ILE A 70 -3.17 28.59 11.40
CA ILE A 70 -2.57 27.94 10.22
C ILE A 70 -1.81 26.68 10.61
N LEU A 71 -0.99 26.74 11.66
CA LEU A 71 -0.24 25.57 12.15
C LEU A 71 -1.16 24.46 12.67
N VAL A 72 -2.20 24.79 13.43
CA VAL A 72 -3.18 23.81 13.90
C VAL A 72 -3.89 23.15 12.72
N GLY A 73 -4.31 23.93 11.72
CA GLY A 73 -4.88 23.39 10.48
C GLY A 73 -3.90 22.49 9.70
N ALA A 74 -2.62 22.88 9.62
CA ALA A 74 -1.59 22.09 8.97
C ALA A 74 -1.33 20.75 9.69
N VAL A 75 -1.29 20.77 11.03
CA VAL A 75 -1.11 19.54 11.84
C VAL A 75 -2.28 18.58 11.65
N ILE A 76 -3.51 19.09 11.63
CA ILE A 76 -4.70 18.26 11.39
C ILE A 76 -4.68 17.64 9.99
N GLY A 77 -4.28 18.42 8.98
CA GLY A 77 -4.10 17.90 7.61
C GLY A 77 -3.01 16.84 7.52
N PHE A 78 -1.89 17.05 8.22
CA PHE A 78 -0.81 16.06 8.28
C PHE A 78 -1.24 14.77 8.97
N LEU A 79 -1.99 14.87 10.07
CA LEU A 79 -2.59 13.73 10.76
C LEU A 79 -3.51 12.92 9.83
N LEU A 80 -4.32 13.62 9.04
CA LEU A 80 -5.25 13.00 8.07
C LEU A 80 -4.50 12.15 7.03
N VAL A 81 -3.36 12.61 6.52
CA VAL A 81 -2.54 11.87 5.55
C VAL A 81 -2.00 10.58 6.16
N ILE A 82 -1.51 10.64 7.40
CA ILE A 82 -1.01 9.46 8.12
C ILE A 82 -2.14 8.44 8.34
N VAL A 83 -3.31 8.90 8.78
CA VAL A 83 -4.47 8.04 8.99
C VAL A 83 -4.96 7.43 7.67
N SER A 84 -4.99 8.21 6.59
CA SER A 84 -5.36 7.75 5.25
C SER A 84 -4.46 6.60 4.79
N PHE A 85 -3.14 6.72 4.97
CA PHE A 85 -2.21 5.64 4.64
C PHE A 85 -2.50 4.35 5.42
N ALA A 86 -2.78 4.45 6.72
CA ALA A 86 -3.14 3.29 7.54
C ALA A 86 -4.44 2.62 7.07
N VAL A 87 -5.45 3.41 6.70
CA VAL A 87 -6.73 2.89 6.18
C VAL A 87 -6.53 2.19 4.83
N VAL A 88 -5.81 2.81 3.90
CA VAL A 88 -5.52 2.20 2.58
C VAL A 88 -4.75 0.90 2.74
N ALA A 89 -3.70 0.87 3.56
CA ALA A 89 -2.95 -0.35 3.85
C ALA A 89 -3.82 -1.45 4.47
N THR A 90 -4.76 -1.09 5.34
CA THR A 90 -5.70 -2.03 5.94
C THR A 90 -6.66 -2.59 4.88
N ILE A 91 -7.22 -1.76 4.02
CA ILE A 91 -8.10 -2.20 2.92
C ILE A 91 -7.33 -3.13 1.96
N ILE A 92 -6.10 -2.79 1.59
CA ILE A 92 -5.24 -3.65 0.76
C ILE A 92 -4.95 -4.98 1.46
N SER A 93 -4.66 -4.97 2.76
CA SER A 93 -4.40 -6.22 3.50
C SER A 93 -5.63 -7.14 3.60
N VAL A 94 -6.82 -6.55 3.72
CA VAL A 94 -8.08 -7.29 3.89
C VAL A 94 -8.66 -7.73 2.54
N PHE A 95 -8.48 -6.95 1.47
CA PHE A 95 -9.08 -7.20 0.15
C PHE A 95 -8.09 -7.54 -0.97
N GLY A 96 -6.83 -7.08 -0.88
CA GLY A 96 -5.78 -7.22 -1.89
C GLY A 96 -4.88 -8.47 -1.73
N THR A 97 -5.09 -9.28 -0.69
CA THR A 97 -4.41 -10.59 -0.56
C THR A 97 -5.35 -11.77 -0.76
N PRO A 98 -5.78 -12.10 -1.99
CA PRO A 98 -6.13 -13.48 -2.30
C PRO A 98 -4.83 -14.27 -2.37
N GLY A 99 -4.46 -14.87 -1.23
CA GLY A 99 -3.44 -15.90 -1.14
C GLY A 99 -2.08 -15.52 -1.72
N THR A 100 -1.24 -14.83 -0.94
CA THR A 100 0.18 -15.16 -0.98
C THR A 100 0.33 -16.56 -0.36
N GLY A 101 -0.05 -17.56 -1.16
CA GLY A 101 0.42 -18.92 -0.99
C GLY A 101 1.92 -18.87 -1.17
N VAL A 102 2.64 -18.55 -0.09
CA VAL A 102 3.95 -19.13 0.12
C VAL A 102 3.63 -20.61 0.33
N ALA A 103 3.49 -21.34 -0.78
CA ALA A 103 3.67 -22.77 -0.72
C ALA A 103 5.07 -22.92 -0.10
N PRO A 104 5.24 -23.71 0.98
CA PRO A 104 6.58 -24.08 1.39
C PRO A 104 7.24 -24.70 0.16
N GLN A 105 8.21 -23.99 -0.41
CA GLN A 105 9.09 -24.55 -1.41
C GLN A 105 9.84 -25.66 -0.69
N SER A 106 9.36 -26.89 -0.85
CA SER A 106 10.10 -28.08 -0.43
C SER A 106 11.32 -28.20 -1.33
N SER A 107 12.36 -27.44 -1.00
CA SER A 107 13.69 -27.62 -1.55
C SER A 107 14.32 -28.85 -0.89
N GLY A 108 14.12 -29.99 -1.54
CA GLY A 108 14.80 -31.26 -1.29
C GLY A 108 14.90 -32.04 -2.60
N PRO A 109 16.09 -32.29 -3.16
CA PRO A 109 16.27 -32.73 -4.54
C PRO A 109 16.21 -34.26 -4.65
N GLY A 110 15.13 -34.78 -5.22
CA GLY A 110 15.01 -36.18 -5.61
C GLY A 110 14.63 -36.28 -7.08
N LEU A 111 15.54 -36.75 -7.92
CA LEU A 111 15.26 -37.08 -9.32
C LEU A 111 14.52 -38.43 -9.35
N ASN A 112 13.19 -38.42 -9.13
CA ASN A 112 12.37 -39.63 -9.16
C ASN A 112 11.99 -39.96 -10.60
N ILE A 113 12.82 -40.77 -11.27
CA ILE A 113 12.43 -41.46 -12.50
C ILE A 113 11.63 -42.67 -12.04
N GLY A 114 10.32 -42.69 -12.28
CA GLY A 114 9.33 -43.61 -11.68
C GLY A 114 9.49 -45.11 -11.96
N VAL A 115 10.65 -45.69 -11.65
CA VAL A 115 10.91 -47.13 -11.54
C VAL A 115 11.43 -47.40 -10.12
N GLY A 116 10.58 -47.22 -9.11
CA GLY A 116 10.66 -47.88 -7.80
C GLY A 116 11.99 -47.93 -6.99
N VAL A 117 13.03 -47.14 -7.29
CA VAL A 117 14.25 -47.08 -6.47
C VAL A 117 14.51 -45.65 -6.00
N SER A 118 14.57 -45.47 -4.68
CA SER A 118 14.95 -44.24 -3.99
C SER A 118 16.05 -44.59 -2.99
N PHE A 119 17.12 -43.79 -2.94
CA PHE A 119 18.05 -43.81 -1.80
C PHE A 119 17.58 -42.78 -0.77
#